data_AF-A0A9K3LNU6-F1
#
_entry.id   AF-A0A9K3LNU6-F1
#
_cell.length_a   1.000
_cell.length_b   1.000
_cell.length_c   1.000
_cell.angle_alpha   90.00
_cell.angle_beta   90.00
_cell.angle_gamma   90.00
#
_symmetry.space_group_name_H-M   'P 1'
#
loop_
_entity.id
_entity.type
_entity.pdbx_description
1 polymer ?
#
loop_
_entity_poly.entity_id
_entity_poly.type
_entity_poly.pdbx_seq_one_letter_code
_entity_poly.pdbx_strand_id
1 'polypeptide(L)'
;MSSALPLDDNVLPNEAQEEEDAAPASQSSRRRERRERRRGPKKIRQITTLIFHPVFIVLFGLLGLALMISFFLVLNHPENVPSSRGVDIRLANQNRHDLSPSDLAELQVKLSQNQQASAEQARDHLPSTTKAKAKSGGSPKLHGHQPKLVPKYDPKPFDAAANNPHLHPLAPPLPIFPTIPNSQQLIDDLLHHNKPTIAGIIAFFYRYLEKLHALHKENAKDNQMPEMDIITNYFKLTQDSLTPLEQAYRGRTIFPIREEEDAIFVSLAAFREHLLAPTLMSALDQAEHPEKLYFGAVIQNCFGLNGTVCRTGLQVIGKNAEGKDQVKMSDAPPDENGIETFCKNPKYKQYCDSGHIRVIYLHDTDALGPATARYYASKLWGGEKYFMQMDSHLEFAKEWDRKYKEEVQLARNYPKAILSAYPPGFSEFNGQFQGGSPGGRLCTCEFSQNGVENHIIRINQFGNTPKDAERPTQIAFIAAGFFFAHSSFLKDVPFDPYVPWCFMGEEIALSIRAWTNGWNIYAPRKSLIAHQYRPGRLGLPKFWESVGRDAGRPALNTKLQKHVIRRIKHMVGYTDDTPELIEKDGDGVVLTDYEHYSLGNERSLQDYLKLTKIDVINQKCQRMDWCEKATLE
;
A
#
# COMPACT_ATOMS: atom_id res chain seq x y z
N MET A 1 32.39 41.16 -39.94
CA MET A 1 33.20 42.40 -39.83
C MET A 1 33.19 42.79 -38.37
N SER A 2 34.32 42.64 -37.65
CA SER A 2 35.21 43.74 -37.20
C SER A 2 34.43 44.88 -36.54
N SER A 3 34.76 45.50 -35.41
CA SER A 3 35.88 45.46 -34.45
C SER A 3 35.59 46.63 -33.47
N ALA A 4 36.29 46.66 -32.35
CA ALA A 4 36.09 47.52 -31.18
C ALA A 4 36.43 49.03 -31.29
N LEU A 5 36.13 49.75 -30.19
CA LEU A 5 36.72 50.98 -29.56
C LEU A 5 35.94 52.33 -29.72
N PRO A 6 36.17 53.38 -28.88
CA PRO A 6 36.43 53.48 -27.40
C PRO A 6 35.87 54.76 -26.65
N LEU A 7 36.05 54.80 -25.29
CA LEU A 7 36.36 55.92 -24.31
C LEU A 7 35.44 57.19 -24.21
N ASP A 8 35.13 57.82 -23.05
CA ASP A 8 35.91 58.46 -21.94
C ASP A 8 35.00 58.73 -20.70
N ASP A 9 35.41 58.50 -19.44
CA ASP A 9 36.10 59.36 -18.43
C ASP A 9 35.30 60.49 -17.72
N ASN A 10 35.02 60.33 -16.39
CA ASN A 10 35.61 61.15 -15.31
C ASN A 10 34.91 61.08 -13.91
N VAL A 11 35.76 61.26 -12.89
CA VAL A 11 35.58 61.79 -11.51
C VAL A 11 35.54 60.81 -10.30
N LEU A 12 36.65 60.85 -9.55
CA LEU A 12 36.94 60.47 -8.14
C LEU A 12 36.90 61.75 -7.23
N PRO A 13 37.18 61.75 -5.89
CA PRO A 13 37.03 60.74 -4.82
C PRO A 13 36.58 61.30 -3.41
N ASN A 14 36.49 60.37 -2.43
CA ASN A 14 36.81 60.44 -0.98
C ASN A 14 36.02 61.30 0.02
N GLU A 15 35.53 60.66 1.10
CA GLU A 15 36.24 60.63 2.40
C GLU A 15 35.68 59.55 3.34
N ALA A 16 36.58 58.99 4.15
CA ALA A 16 36.41 57.90 5.09
C ALA A 16 36.43 58.41 6.54
N GLN A 17 35.83 57.68 7.48
CA GLN A 17 36.34 57.55 8.84
C GLN A 17 36.10 56.13 9.39
N GLU A 18 37.12 55.63 10.07
CA GLU A 18 37.36 54.29 10.65
C GLU A 18 36.81 54.11 12.07
N GLU A 19 37.10 52.92 12.61
CA GLU A 19 37.00 52.36 13.99
C GLU A 19 35.71 51.59 14.31
N GLU A 20 35.73 50.36 14.86
CA GLU A 20 36.78 49.54 15.49
C GLU A 20 36.34 48.06 15.56
N ASP A 21 37.29 47.17 15.81
CA ASP A 21 37.22 45.70 15.84
C ASP A 21 36.25 45.05 16.85
N ALA A 22 35.60 43.93 16.45
CA ALA A 22 35.26 42.81 17.35
C ALA A 22 34.91 41.50 16.59
N ALA A 23 35.58 40.40 16.95
CA ALA A 23 35.45 39.04 16.41
C ALA A 23 34.02 38.42 16.53
N PRO A 24 33.65 37.43 15.68
CA PRO A 24 32.30 36.86 15.71
C PRO A 24 32.14 35.78 16.79
N ALA A 25 31.23 36.04 17.75
CA ALA A 25 30.81 35.09 18.78
C ALA A 25 29.92 33.94 18.22
N SER A 26 30.06 32.76 18.82
CA SER A 26 29.46 31.47 18.44
C SER A 26 27.91 31.45 18.38
N GLN A 27 27.36 30.58 17.51
CA GLN A 27 25.92 30.33 17.27
C GLN A 27 25.08 29.92 18.51
N SER A 28 25.68 29.81 19.70
CA SER A 28 24.96 29.50 20.94
C SER A 28 24.23 30.71 21.54
N SER A 29 24.69 31.94 21.30
CA SER A 29 24.10 33.17 21.87
C SER A 29 22.79 33.58 21.20
N ARG A 30 22.67 33.40 19.87
CA ARG A 30 21.44 33.71 19.10
C ARG A 30 20.27 32.78 19.41
N ARG A 31 20.51 31.60 20.00
CA ARG A 31 19.45 30.68 20.47
C ARG A 31 18.85 31.09 21.82
N ARG A 32 19.54 31.91 22.62
CA ARG A 32 19.07 32.34 23.95
C ARG A 32 18.12 33.55 23.87
N GLU A 33 18.40 34.50 22.97
CA GLU A 33 17.55 35.69 22.76
C GLU A 33 16.15 35.40 22.19
N ARG A 34 16.00 34.33 21.39
CA ARG A 34 14.67 33.91 20.89
C ARG A 34 13.80 33.23 21.96
N ARG A 35 14.38 32.78 23.08
CA ARG A 35 13.64 32.14 24.19
C ARG A 35 13.11 33.14 25.21
N GLU A 36 13.67 34.35 25.29
CA GLU A 36 13.27 35.36 26.29
C GLU A 36 12.17 36.33 25.80
N ARG A 37 11.93 36.46 24.49
CA ARG A 37 10.79 37.26 23.96
C ARG A 37 9.40 36.61 24.11
N ARG A 38 9.28 35.44 24.76
CA ARG A 38 7.99 34.73 25.00
C ARG A 38 7.45 34.83 26.43
N ARG A 39 7.99 35.70 27.29
CA ARG A 39 7.44 35.92 28.64
C ARG A 39 7.09 37.40 28.85
N GLY A 40 5.82 37.74 28.58
CA GLY A 40 5.19 38.98 29.03
C GLY A 40 4.58 38.85 30.45
N PRO A 41 4.24 39.95 31.12
CA PRO A 41 4.20 40.03 32.59
C PRO A 41 2.89 39.52 33.20
N LYS A 42 3.02 38.90 34.39
CA LYS A 42 1.88 38.54 35.26
C LYS A 42 1.25 39.82 35.83
N LYS A 43 -0.02 40.08 35.49
CA LYS A 43 -0.88 41.02 36.22
C LYS A 43 -1.69 40.26 37.28
N ILE A 44 -1.46 40.63 38.53
CA ILE A 44 -2.29 40.31 39.69
C ILE A 44 -3.65 41.01 39.50
N ARG A 45 -4.77 40.28 39.66
CA ARG A 45 -6.10 40.88 39.81
C ARG A 45 -6.85 40.20 40.96
N GLN A 46 -7.52 41.07 41.71
CA GLN A 46 -8.10 40.89 43.02
C GLN A 46 -9.23 39.85 43.05
N ILE A 47 -9.33 39.15 44.17
CA ILE A 47 -10.46 38.30 44.56
C ILE A 47 -11.69 39.20 44.70
N THR A 48 -12.72 38.93 43.93
CA THR A 48 -14.08 39.42 44.18
C THR A 48 -14.96 38.21 44.47
N THR A 49 -15.49 38.18 45.70
CA THR A 49 -16.41 37.18 46.21
C THR A 49 -17.71 37.21 45.39
N LEU A 50 -18.07 36.13 44.71
CA LEU A 50 -19.42 35.92 44.19
C LEU A 50 -20.15 34.93 45.11
N ILE A 51 -21.22 35.42 45.70
CA ILE A 51 -22.17 34.70 46.54
C ILE A 51 -22.98 33.75 45.64
N PHE A 52 -22.94 32.44 45.92
CA PHE A 52 -23.81 31.45 45.29
C PHE A 52 -25.19 31.46 45.94
N HIS A 53 -26.24 31.65 45.13
CA HIS A 53 -27.64 31.64 45.56
C HIS A 53 -28.21 30.19 45.53
N PRO A 54 -29.02 29.73 46.52
CA PRO A 54 -29.29 28.29 46.74
C PRO A 54 -30.28 27.61 45.78
N VAL A 55 -30.64 28.21 44.65
CA VAL A 55 -31.76 27.71 43.81
C VAL A 55 -31.30 26.86 42.63
N PHE A 56 -30.03 26.91 42.23
CA PHE A 56 -29.53 26.19 41.05
C PHE A 56 -29.11 24.72 41.29
N ILE A 57 -28.98 24.29 42.54
CA ILE A 57 -28.59 22.90 42.88
C ILE A 57 -29.80 21.96 42.92
N VAL A 58 -31.03 22.49 43.03
CA VAL A 58 -32.26 21.67 43.10
C VAL A 58 -32.77 21.25 41.70
N LEU A 59 -32.44 21.99 40.64
CA LEU A 59 -32.91 21.70 39.28
C LEU A 59 -32.07 20.66 38.52
N PHE A 60 -30.80 20.47 38.88
CA PHE A 60 -29.96 19.41 38.27
C PHE A 60 -30.09 18.05 38.97
N GLY A 61 -30.60 18.00 40.21
CA GLY A 61 -30.86 16.75 40.93
C GLY A 61 -32.14 16.01 40.50
N LEU A 62 -33.11 16.71 39.89
CA LEU A 62 -34.41 16.13 39.53
C LEU A 62 -34.47 15.57 38.10
N LEU A 63 -33.56 15.94 37.20
CA LEU A 63 -33.49 15.37 35.85
C LEU A 63 -32.79 14.00 35.81
N GLY A 64 -31.88 13.73 36.76
CA GLY A 64 -31.16 12.46 36.87
C GLY A 64 -32.00 11.30 37.43
N LEU A 65 -33.05 11.59 38.20
CA LEU A 65 -33.91 10.57 38.81
C LEU A 65 -35.04 10.09 37.89
N ALA A 66 -35.48 10.92 36.91
CA ALA A 66 -36.54 10.56 35.96
C ALA A 66 -36.07 9.58 34.86
N LEU A 67 -34.81 9.62 34.45
CA LEU A 67 -34.26 8.72 33.42
C LEU A 67 -33.90 7.31 33.96
N MET A 68 -33.64 7.20 35.27
CA MET A 68 -33.39 5.89 35.92
C MET A 68 -34.68 5.11 36.20
N ILE A 69 -35.84 5.78 36.28
CA ILE A 69 -37.14 5.14 36.55
C ILE A 69 -37.79 4.62 35.25
N SER A 70 -37.48 5.19 34.09
CA SER A 70 -37.92 4.66 32.78
C SER A 70 -37.17 3.40 32.33
N PHE A 71 -36.01 3.10 32.91
CA PHE A 71 -35.22 1.90 32.60
C PHE A 71 -35.65 0.67 33.43
N PHE A 72 -36.37 0.88 34.55
CA PHE A 72 -36.81 -0.19 35.46
C PHE A 72 -38.28 -0.65 35.26
N LEU A 73 -39.05 -0.02 34.37
CA LEU A 73 -40.48 -0.33 34.14
C LEU A 73 -40.79 -1.07 32.83
N VAL A 74 -39.80 -1.48 32.04
CA VAL A 74 -39.99 -2.27 30.80
C VAL A 74 -39.55 -3.74 30.94
N LEU A 75 -38.99 -4.13 32.08
CA LEU A 75 -38.63 -5.52 32.36
C LEU A 75 -39.36 -6.03 33.60
N ASN A 76 -40.67 -6.28 33.47
CA ASN A 76 -41.40 -7.32 34.22
C ASN A 76 -42.88 -7.37 33.80
N HIS A 77 -43.24 -8.29 32.90
CA HIS A 77 -44.35 -9.22 33.14
C HIS A 77 -44.18 -10.48 32.26
N PRO A 78 -44.44 -11.70 32.80
CA PRO A 78 -44.23 -12.98 32.12
C PRO A 78 -45.54 -13.57 31.58
N GLU A 79 -45.53 -14.30 30.45
CA GLU A 79 -46.43 -15.45 30.18
C GLU A 79 -45.89 -16.38 29.05
N ASN A 80 -45.72 -17.66 29.39
CA ASN A 80 -46.06 -18.92 28.66
C ASN A 80 -45.42 -19.19 27.25
N VAL A 81 -44.75 -20.31 26.88
CA VAL A 81 -44.89 -21.79 27.10
C VAL A 81 -43.53 -22.53 26.74
N PRO A 82 -43.35 -23.88 26.69
CA PRO A 82 -42.68 -24.74 27.68
C PRO A 82 -41.36 -25.47 27.28
N SER A 83 -40.58 -25.81 28.32
CA SER A 83 -39.77 -27.04 28.59
C SER A 83 -39.05 -27.82 27.45
N SER A 84 -37.74 -28.03 27.59
CA SER A 84 -37.21 -29.36 28.01
C SER A 84 -35.72 -29.34 28.42
N ARG A 85 -35.48 -29.85 29.64
CA ARG A 85 -34.31 -30.60 30.18
C ARG A 85 -32.89 -30.06 29.93
N GLY A 86 -32.38 -29.32 30.92
CA GLY A 86 -30.95 -29.23 31.24
C GLY A 86 -30.70 -29.74 32.65
N VAL A 87 -29.75 -30.67 32.80
CA VAL A 87 -29.28 -31.19 34.08
C VAL A 87 -28.34 -30.18 34.72
N ASP A 88 -28.58 -29.88 35.98
CA ASP A 88 -27.87 -28.92 36.82
C ASP A 88 -26.88 -29.68 37.72
N ILE A 89 -25.59 -29.35 37.69
CA ILE A 89 -24.66 -29.62 38.80
C ILE A 89 -23.68 -28.45 38.92
N ARG A 90 -23.97 -27.55 39.85
CA ARG A 90 -22.93 -26.81 40.59
C ARG A 90 -22.42 -27.69 41.71
N LEU A 91 -21.12 -27.95 41.75
CA LEU A 91 -20.37 -28.10 43.00
C LEU A 91 -18.86 -27.95 42.78
N ALA A 92 -18.26 -27.19 43.69
CA ALA A 92 -16.87 -27.20 44.11
C ALA A 92 -15.79 -26.64 43.17
N ASN A 93 -15.58 -25.33 43.35
CA ASN A 93 -14.29 -24.68 43.21
C ASN A 93 -13.44 -25.06 44.44
N GLN A 94 -12.44 -25.95 44.32
CA GLN A 94 -11.29 -26.06 45.23
C GLN A 94 -10.26 -27.08 44.69
N ASN A 95 -8.99 -26.68 44.69
CA ASN A 95 -7.76 -27.45 44.45
C ASN A 95 -7.45 -27.86 42.99
N ARG A 96 -6.57 -27.10 42.32
CA ARG A 96 -5.68 -27.66 41.29
C ARG A 96 -4.27 -27.80 41.86
N HIS A 97 -3.88 -29.06 42.08
CA HIS A 97 -2.50 -29.49 42.11
C HIS A 97 -1.97 -29.57 40.67
N ASP A 98 -0.69 -29.23 40.49
CA ASP A 98 0.07 -29.44 39.25
C ASP A 98 0.12 -30.93 38.91
N LEU A 99 -0.25 -31.28 37.67
CA LEU A 99 -0.04 -32.61 37.11
C LEU A 99 1.44 -32.77 36.75
N SER A 100 2.02 -33.90 37.15
CA SER A 100 3.43 -34.19 36.90
C SER A 100 3.67 -34.55 35.43
N PRO A 101 4.90 -34.37 34.90
CA PRO A 101 5.24 -34.77 33.53
C PRO A 101 4.98 -36.25 33.22
N SER A 102 4.99 -37.13 34.23
CA SER A 102 4.63 -38.55 34.08
C SER A 102 3.14 -38.76 33.81
N ASP A 103 2.26 -37.94 34.40
CA ASP A 103 0.80 -38.07 34.21
C ASP A 103 0.40 -37.63 32.79
N LEU A 104 1.10 -36.64 32.24
CA LEU A 104 0.93 -36.18 30.85
C LEU A 104 1.42 -37.23 29.84
N ALA A 105 2.53 -37.91 30.13
CA ALA A 105 3.05 -38.98 29.27
C ALA A 105 2.10 -40.19 29.22
N GLU A 106 1.48 -40.56 30.35
CA GLU A 106 0.53 -41.68 30.40
C GLU A 106 -0.78 -41.39 29.65
N LEU A 107 -1.24 -40.12 29.67
CA LEU A 107 -2.38 -39.65 28.89
C LEU A 107 -2.10 -39.66 27.38
N GLN A 108 -0.88 -39.34 26.96
CA GLN A 108 -0.48 -39.35 25.55
C GLN A 108 -0.36 -40.78 24.99
N VAL A 109 0.10 -41.74 25.80
CA VAL A 109 0.13 -43.16 25.42
C VAL A 109 -1.30 -43.71 25.24
N LYS A 110 -2.23 -43.39 26.15
CA LYS A 110 -3.65 -43.83 26.03
C LYS A 110 -4.38 -43.23 24.82
N LEU A 111 -4.05 -42.00 24.41
CA LEU A 111 -4.62 -41.37 23.22
C LEU A 111 -4.11 -41.99 21.91
N SER A 112 -2.82 -42.37 21.87
CA SER A 112 -2.21 -43.03 20.70
C SER A 112 -2.77 -44.45 20.45
N GLN A 113 -3.04 -45.20 21.52
CA GLN A 113 -3.61 -46.56 21.43
C GLN A 113 -5.07 -46.58 20.94
N ASN A 114 -5.87 -45.56 21.29
CA ASN A 114 -7.25 -45.43 20.78
C ASN A 114 -7.32 -45.00 19.31
N GLN A 115 -6.31 -44.28 18.81
CA GLN A 115 -6.24 -43.89 17.40
C GLN A 115 -5.79 -45.05 16.48
N GLN A 116 -4.97 -45.97 16.98
CA GLN A 116 -4.58 -47.18 16.23
C GLN A 116 -5.70 -48.21 16.14
N ALA A 117 -6.54 -48.36 17.17
CA ALA A 117 -7.68 -49.29 17.15
C ALA A 117 -8.81 -48.88 16.16
N SER A 118 -8.96 -47.58 15.86
CA SER A 118 -9.95 -47.10 14.87
C SER A 118 -9.48 -47.19 13.41
N ALA A 119 -8.17 -47.35 13.16
CA ALA A 119 -7.61 -47.43 11.82
C ALA A 119 -7.62 -48.86 11.24
N GLU A 120 -7.75 -49.88 12.09
CA GLU A 120 -7.69 -51.31 11.68
C GLU A 120 -9.07 -51.91 11.35
N GLN A 121 -10.18 -51.25 11.72
CA GLN A 121 -11.56 -51.69 11.39
C GLN A 121 -12.11 -51.16 10.06
N ALA A 122 -11.37 -50.33 9.32
CA ALA A 122 -11.85 -49.67 8.10
C ALA A 122 -11.31 -50.26 6.79
N ARG A 123 -10.65 -51.43 6.81
CA ARG A 123 -10.00 -52.04 5.63
C ARG A 123 -10.58 -53.35 5.09
N ASP A 124 -11.65 -53.88 5.68
CA ASP A 124 -12.35 -55.04 5.13
C ASP A 124 -13.75 -54.70 4.63
N HIS A 125 -14.02 -55.16 3.40
CA HIS A 125 -15.31 -55.22 2.68
C HIS A 125 -15.55 -54.18 1.57
N LEU A 126 -15.18 -54.59 0.35
CA LEU A 126 -15.88 -54.16 -0.87
C LEU A 126 -16.16 -55.39 -1.76
N PRO A 127 -17.43 -55.67 -2.10
CA PRO A 127 -17.75 -56.48 -3.28
C PRO A 127 -18.51 -55.68 -4.36
N SER A 128 -18.47 -56.27 -5.55
CA SER A 128 -18.78 -55.74 -6.87
C SER A 128 -20.25 -55.80 -7.32
N THR A 129 -20.55 -55.04 -8.39
CA THR A 129 -21.55 -55.24 -9.46
C THR A 129 -22.99 -54.62 -9.39
N THR A 130 -23.25 -53.79 -10.41
CA THR A 130 -24.43 -53.62 -11.31
C THR A 130 -25.87 -53.26 -10.85
N LYS A 131 -26.37 -52.17 -11.48
CA LYS A 131 -27.72 -51.81 -12.01
C LYS A 131 -28.98 -51.93 -11.12
N ALA A 132 -29.65 -50.78 -10.86
CA ALA A 132 -31.07 -50.51 -11.17
C ALA A 132 -31.50 -49.07 -10.79
N LYS A 133 -32.47 -48.51 -11.54
CA LYS A 133 -33.10 -47.19 -11.37
C LYS A 133 -34.18 -47.19 -10.28
N ALA A 134 -34.30 -46.10 -9.51
CA ALA A 134 -35.57 -45.55 -9.03
C ALA A 134 -35.44 -44.07 -8.64
N LYS A 135 -36.44 -43.25 -9.01
CA LYS A 135 -36.60 -41.83 -8.69
C LYS A 135 -37.55 -41.65 -7.50
N SER A 136 -37.28 -40.69 -6.61
CA SER A 136 -38.26 -39.75 -6.02
C SER A 136 -37.54 -38.67 -5.19
N GLY A 137 -37.98 -37.41 -5.30
CA GLY A 137 -37.35 -36.20 -4.74
C GLY A 137 -37.64 -35.97 -3.25
N GLY A 138 -37.22 -34.89 -2.61
CA GLY A 138 -36.42 -33.73 -2.98
C GLY A 138 -36.33 -32.80 -1.75
N SER A 139 -35.19 -32.12 -1.55
CA SER A 139 -35.00 -30.83 -0.86
C SER A 139 -33.53 -30.42 -0.97
N PRO A 140 -33.21 -29.11 -1.10
CA PRO A 140 -32.04 -28.64 -1.83
C PRO A 140 -30.73 -28.73 -1.03
N LYS A 141 -29.71 -29.35 -1.63
CA LYS A 141 -28.34 -29.34 -1.11
C LYS A 141 -27.66 -28.01 -1.48
N LEU A 142 -27.15 -27.30 -0.48
CA LEU A 142 -26.14 -26.26 -0.69
C LEU A 142 -24.97 -26.88 -1.47
N HIS A 143 -24.69 -26.32 -2.65
CA HIS A 143 -23.50 -26.66 -3.40
C HIS A 143 -22.29 -26.14 -2.63
N GLY A 144 -21.61 -27.05 -1.93
CA GLY A 144 -20.17 -26.95 -1.77
C GLY A 144 -19.57 -26.91 -3.16
N HIS A 145 -19.15 -25.72 -3.60
CA HIS A 145 -18.22 -25.59 -4.69
C HIS A 145 -16.93 -26.28 -4.25
N GLN A 146 -16.79 -27.56 -4.59
CA GLN A 146 -15.46 -28.07 -4.89
C GLN A 146 -14.89 -27.15 -5.98
N PRO A 147 -13.67 -26.62 -5.83
CA PRO A 147 -13.07 -25.82 -6.88
C PRO A 147 -13.11 -26.64 -8.17
N LYS A 148 -13.83 -26.14 -9.17
CA LYS A 148 -13.76 -26.70 -10.52
C LYS A 148 -12.29 -26.80 -10.85
N LEU A 149 -11.84 -28.01 -11.19
CA LEU A 149 -10.50 -28.33 -11.63
C LEU A 149 -9.93 -27.15 -12.42
N VAL A 150 -8.93 -26.50 -11.83
CA VAL A 150 -8.09 -25.50 -12.50
C VAL A 150 -7.72 -26.10 -13.85
N PRO A 151 -7.92 -25.41 -14.98
CA PRO A 151 -7.34 -25.88 -16.24
C PRO A 151 -5.87 -26.16 -15.93
N LYS A 152 -5.43 -27.41 -16.06
CA LYS A 152 -4.00 -27.74 -15.98
C LYS A 152 -3.37 -27.00 -17.16
N TYR A 153 -2.91 -25.78 -16.90
CA TYR A 153 -2.03 -25.07 -17.79
C TYR A 153 -0.78 -25.93 -17.83
N ASP A 154 -0.57 -26.64 -18.93
CA ASP A 154 0.67 -27.37 -19.18
C ASP A 154 1.71 -26.30 -19.54
N PRO A 155 2.59 -25.91 -18.61
CA PRO A 155 3.45 -24.75 -18.81
C PRO A 155 4.50 -25.13 -19.83
N LYS A 156 4.27 -24.74 -21.09
CA LYS A 156 5.28 -24.82 -22.14
C LYS A 156 6.56 -24.11 -21.68
N PRO A 157 7.76 -24.57 -22.05
CA PRO A 157 9.00 -23.87 -21.72
C PRO A 157 9.00 -22.45 -22.31
N PHE A 158 9.66 -21.51 -21.62
CA PHE A 158 9.82 -20.14 -22.11
C PHE A 158 10.61 -20.15 -23.42
N ASP A 159 10.08 -19.47 -24.44
CA ASP A 159 10.75 -19.36 -25.74
C ASP A 159 11.79 -18.23 -25.73
N ALA A 160 13.03 -18.59 -25.36
CA ALA A 160 14.16 -17.65 -25.34
C ALA A 160 14.63 -17.22 -26.75
N ALA A 161 14.09 -17.81 -27.83
CA ALA A 161 14.48 -17.50 -29.21
C ALA A 161 13.71 -16.32 -29.82
N ALA A 162 12.70 -15.78 -29.15
CA ALA A 162 12.02 -14.56 -29.59
C ALA A 162 12.99 -13.35 -29.51
N ASN A 163 12.97 -12.47 -30.52
CA ASN A 163 13.68 -11.18 -30.48
C ASN A 163 13.39 -10.48 -29.14
N ASN A 164 14.44 -10.14 -28.37
CA ASN A 164 14.41 -9.69 -26.98
C ASN A 164 13.01 -9.22 -26.49
N PRO A 165 12.17 -10.15 -25.98
CA PRO A 165 10.75 -9.89 -25.73
C PRO A 165 10.50 -8.86 -24.61
N HIS A 166 11.56 -8.55 -23.87
CA HIS A 166 11.58 -7.60 -22.77
C HIS A 166 11.68 -6.15 -23.25
N LEU A 167 12.05 -5.93 -24.51
CA LEU A 167 12.24 -4.61 -25.11
C LEU A 167 11.30 -4.33 -26.30
N HIS A 168 10.59 -5.33 -26.80
CA HIS A 168 9.79 -5.19 -28.02
C HIS A 168 8.42 -5.87 -27.97
N PRO A 169 7.47 -5.38 -28.80
CA PRO A 169 7.50 -4.05 -29.43
C PRO A 169 7.37 -2.91 -28.40
N LEU A 170 7.86 -1.72 -28.75
CA LEU A 170 7.66 -0.52 -27.92
C LEU A 170 6.19 -0.09 -28.04
N ALA A 171 5.53 0.13 -26.91
CA ALA A 171 4.21 0.76 -26.92
C ALA A 171 4.39 2.28 -27.01
N PRO A 172 3.67 2.97 -27.93
CA PRO A 172 3.74 4.42 -27.99
C PRO A 172 3.22 5.01 -26.68
N PRO A 173 3.85 6.07 -26.15
CA PRO A 173 3.43 6.69 -24.90
C PRO A 173 2.06 7.37 -25.01
N LEU A 174 1.61 7.75 -26.20
CA LEU A 174 0.26 8.26 -26.45
C LEU A 174 -0.17 7.84 -27.87
N PRO A 175 -1.49 7.78 -28.17
CA PRO A 175 -2.65 8.11 -27.32
C PRO A 175 -2.89 7.08 -26.19
N ILE A 176 -3.81 7.38 -25.26
CA ILE A 176 -4.28 6.42 -24.24
C ILE A 176 -5.05 5.29 -24.94
N PHE A 177 -4.85 4.05 -24.50
CA PHE A 177 -5.37 2.84 -25.15
C PHE A 177 -5.01 2.77 -26.65
N PRO A 178 -3.72 2.96 -27.00
CA PRO A 178 -3.28 2.88 -28.37
C PRO A 178 -3.53 1.47 -28.91
N THR A 179 -3.97 1.37 -30.17
CA THR A 179 -4.04 0.09 -30.85
C THR A 179 -2.63 -0.44 -31.05
N ILE A 180 -2.30 -1.53 -30.36
CA ILE A 180 -1.02 -2.23 -30.53
C ILE A 180 -1.13 -3.15 -31.76
N PRO A 181 -0.22 -3.04 -32.75
CA PRO A 181 -0.20 -3.94 -33.89
C PRO A 181 -0.15 -5.39 -33.45
N ASN A 182 -0.97 -6.24 -34.06
CA ASN A 182 -1.09 -7.68 -33.74
C ASN A 182 -1.44 -7.96 -32.26
N SER A 183 -2.13 -7.05 -31.58
CA SER A 183 -2.48 -7.17 -30.15
C SER A 183 -3.11 -8.51 -29.78
N GLN A 184 -4.03 -9.02 -30.60
CA GLN A 184 -4.68 -10.31 -30.33
C GLN A 184 -3.68 -11.47 -30.32
N GLN A 185 -2.79 -11.52 -31.32
CA GLN A 185 -1.72 -12.52 -31.38
C GLN A 185 -0.77 -12.39 -30.18
N LEU A 186 -0.37 -11.18 -29.81
CA LEU A 186 0.51 -10.94 -28.67
C LEU A 186 -0.14 -11.36 -27.33
N ILE A 187 -1.45 -11.15 -27.20
CA ILE A 187 -2.22 -11.60 -26.03
C ILE A 187 -2.33 -13.14 -26.03
N ASP A 188 -2.58 -13.76 -27.18
CA ASP A 188 -2.64 -15.23 -27.28
C ASP A 188 -1.28 -15.87 -26.99
N ASP A 189 -0.19 -15.25 -27.46
CA ASP A 189 1.19 -15.65 -27.17
C ASP A 189 1.52 -15.55 -25.67
N LEU A 190 1.09 -14.46 -25.02
CA LEU A 190 1.18 -14.24 -23.59
C LEU A 190 0.39 -15.30 -22.80
N LEU A 191 -0.87 -15.54 -23.15
CA LEU A 191 -1.76 -16.36 -22.34
C LEU A 191 -1.60 -17.87 -22.62
N HIS A 192 -1.31 -18.28 -23.85
CA HIS A 192 -1.48 -19.67 -24.28
C HIS A 192 -0.23 -20.32 -24.87
N HIS A 193 0.79 -19.54 -25.24
CA HIS A 193 1.99 -20.06 -25.88
C HIS A 193 3.26 -19.91 -25.04
N ASN A 194 3.14 -19.24 -23.88
CA ASN A 194 4.26 -18.87 -23.02
C ASN A 194 5.37 -18.13 -23.78
N LYS A 195 4.96 -17.19 -24.64
CA LYS A 195 5.82 -16.26 -25.37
C LYS A 195 5.51 -14.82 -24.95
N PRO A 196 5.64 -14.47 -23.66
CA PRO A 196 5.28 -13.14 -23.20
C PRO A 196 6.17 -12.09 -23.87
N THR A 197 5.58 -10.94 -24.16
CA THR A 197 6.30 -9.72 -24.53
C THR A 197 5.74 -8.56 -23.70
N ILE A 198 6.53 -7.50 -23.50
CA ILE A 198 6.04 -6.30 -22.81
C ILE A 198 4.82 -5.72 -23.54
N ALA A 199 4.81 -5.71 -24.88
CA ALA A 199 3.65 -5.24 -25.62
C ALA A 199 2.42 -6.14 -25.48
N GLY A 200 2.59 -7.47 -25.37
CA GLY A 200 1.49 -8.38 -25.09
C GLY A 200 0.84 -8.10 -23.74
N ILE A 201 1.67 -7.82 -22.72
CA ILE A 201 1.20 -7.41 -21.39
C ILE A 201 0.44 -6.08 -21.47
N ILE A 202 1.03 -5.07 -22.13
CA ILE A 202 0.40 -3.76 -22.28
C ILE A 202 -0.92 -3.88 -23.07
N ALA A 203 -0.95 -4.66 -24.16
CA ALA A 203 -2.15 -4.91 -24.96
C ALA A 203 -3.26 -5.59 -24.13
N PHE A 204 -2.90 -6.57 -23.32
CA PHE A 204 -3.81 -7.22 -22.39
C PHE A 204 -4.40 -6.21 -21.41
N PHE A 205 -3.56 -5.38 -20.78
CA PHE A 205 -4.01 -4.36 -19.84
C PHE A 205 -4.85 -3.26 -20.50
N TYR A 206 -4.54 -2.82 -21.71
CA TYR A 206 -5.38 -1.85 -22.42
C TYR A 206 -6.77 -2.38 -22.73
N ARG A 207 -6.91 -3.67 -23.08
CA ARG A 207 -8.24 -4.29 -23.23
C ARG A 207 -9.04 -4.30 -21.92
N TYR A 208 -8.37 -4.54 -20.79
CA TYR A 208 -9.02 -4.48 -19.48
C TYR A 208 -9.37 -3.04 -19.07
N LEU A 209 -8.44 -2.10 -19.23
CA LEU A 209 -8.62 -0.71 -18.85
C LEU A 209 -9.68 0.00 -19.71
N GLU A 210 -9.82 -0.36 -20.99
CA GLU A 210 -10.92 0.12 -21.82
C GLU A 210 -12.29 -0.32 -21.27
N LYS A 211 -12.40 -1.59 -20.84
CA LYS A 211 -13.63 -2.08 -20.19
C LYS A 211 -13.86 -1.42 -18.84
N LEU A 212 -12.80 -1.18 -18.07
CA LEU A 212 -12.88 -0.48 -16.79
C LEU A 212 -13.37 0.96 -16.98
N HIS A 213 -12.84 1.65 -17.99
CA HIS A 213 -13.27 2.98 -18.36
C HIS A 213 -14.76 3.02 -18.76
N ALA A 214 -15.20 2.05 -19.58
CA ALA A 214 -16.60 1.90 -19.93
C ALA A 214 -17.48 1.61 -18.69
N LEU A 215 -17.00 0.77 -17.77
CA LEU A 215 -17.70 0.47 -16.53
C LEU A 215 -17.83 1.71 -15.63
N HIS A 216 -16.77 2.50 -15.46
CA HIS A 216 -16.83 3.74 -14.69
C HIS A 216 -17.81 4.74 -15.30
N LYS A 217 -17.81 4.89 -16.63
CA LYS A 217 -18.79 5.71 -17.34
C LYS A 217 -20.22 5.24 -17.11
N GLU A 218 -20.46 3.93 -17.10
CA GLU A 218 -21.78 3.36 -16.81
C GLU A 218 -22.20 3.63 -15.36
N ASN A 219 -21.33 3.34 -14.40
CA ASN A 219 -21.59 3.59 -12.98
C ASN A 219 -21.86 5.08 -12.70
N ALA A 220 -21.19 5.99 -13.42
CA ALA A 220 -21.38 7.43 -13.26
C ALA A 220 -22.73 7.95 -13.81
N LYS A 221 -23.47 7.17 -14.61
CA LYS A 221 -24.82 7.55 -15.07
C LYS A 221 -25.85 7.52 -13.96
N ASP A 222 -25.64 6.68 -12.94
CA ASP A 222 -26.51 6.56 -11.77
C ASP A 222 -25.78 7.05 -10.51
N ASN A 223 -26.02 8.30 -10.15
CA ASN A 223 -25.43 8.89 -8.94
C ASN A 223 -26.02 8.33 -7.63
N GLN A 224 -27.01 7.44 -7.69
CA GLN A 224 -27.60 6.72 -6.56
C GLN A 224 -27.17 5.25 -6.48
N MET A 225 -26.36 4.75 -7.43
CA MET A 225 -25.92 3.35 -7.44
C MET A 225 -25.35 2.92 -6.09
N PRO A 226 -25.84 1.82 -5.48
CA PRO A 226 -25.31 1.30 -4.23
C PRO A 226 -23.79 1.08 -4.28
N GLU A 227 -23.12 1.34 -3.16
CA GLU A 227 -21.66 1.23 -3.04
C GLU A 227 -21.19 -0.20 -3.36
N MET A 228 -21.93 -1.20 -2.86
CA MET A 228 -21.63 -2.61 -3.12
C MET A 228 -21.88 -3.04 -4.56
N ASP A 229 -22.75 -2.37 -5.32
CA ASP A 229 -22.92 -2.65 -6.74
C ASP A 229 -21.70 -2.15 -7.53
N ILE A 230 -21.17 -0.97 -7.19
CA ILE A 230 -19.91 -0.46 -7.78
C ILE A 230 -18.75 -1.41 -7.49
N ILE A 231 -18.63 -1.87 -6.23
CA ILE A 231 -17.59 -2.82 -5.82
C ILE A 231 -17.78 -4.14 -6.58
N THR A 232 -18.97 -4.71 -6.58
CA THR A 232 -19.26 -5.99 -7.23
C THR A 232 -18.98 -5.92 -8.73
N ASN A 233 -19.36 -4.83 -9.40
CA ASN A 233 -19.08 -4.62 -10.81
C ASN A 233 -17.58 -4.58 -11.10
N TYR A 234 -16.79 -3.86 -10.28
CA TYR A 234 -15.33 -3.85 -10.41
C TYR A 234 -14.72 -5.24 -10.19
N PHE A 235 -15.11 -5.91 -9.11
CA PHE A 235 -14.60 -7.24 -8.75
C PHE A 235 -14.91 -8.26 -9.85
N LYS A 236 -16.13 -8.24 -10.37
CA LYS A 236 -16.55 -9.08 -11.50
C LYS A 236 -15.74 -8.80 -12.76
N LEU A 237 -15.59 -7.53 -13.15
CA LEU A 237 -14.78 -7.17 -14.33
C LEU A 237 -13.33 -7.62 -14.17
N THR A 238 -12.77 -7.42 -12.98
CA THR A 238 -11.39 -7.79 -12.62
C THR A 238 -11.21 -9.30 -12.69
N GLN A 239 -12.13 -10.08 -12.12
CA GLN A 239 -12.10 -11.54 -12.22
C GLN A 239 -12.25 -12.00 -13.67
N ASP A 240 -13.26 -11.51 -14.41
CA ASP A 240 -13.53 -11.92 -15.78
C ASP A 240 -12.38 -11.56 -16.74
N SER A 241 -11.65 -10.47 -16.48
CA SER A 241 -10.62 -9.95 -17.39
C SER A 241 -9.20 -10.34 -17.01
N LEU A 242 -8.84 -10.34 -15.72
CA LEU A 242 -7.46 -10.57 -15.28
C LEU A 242 -7.15 -12.03 -14.95
N THR A 243 -8.16 -12.83 -14.59
CA THR A 243 -7.99 -14.26 -14.27
C THR A 243 -7.21 -15.05 -15.33
N PRO A 244 -7.41 -14.87 -16.65
CA PRO A 244 -6.63 -15.58 -17.66
C PRO A 244 -5.11 -15.36 -17.52
N LEU A 245 -4.69 -14.11 -17.27
CA LEU A 245 -3.28 -13.78 -17.04
C LEU A 245 -2.77 -14.37 -15.73
N GLU A 246 -3.54 -14.19 -14.65
CA GLU A 246 -3.16 -14.70 -13.33
C GLU A 246 -3.08 -16.23 -13.30
N GLN A 247 -3.92 -16.94 -14.05
CA GLN A 247 -3.85 -18.39 -14.19
C GLN A 247 -2.65 -18.84 -15.01
N ALA A 248 -2.33 -18.16 -16.12
CA ALA A 248 -1.20 -18.52 -16.98
C ALA A 248 0.15 -18.44 -16.25
N TYR A 249 0.26 -17.56 -15.24
CA TYR A 249 1.50 -17.29 -14.53
C TYR A 249 1.45 -17.56 -13.02
N ARG A 250 0.41 -18.23 -12.52
CA ARG A 250 0.28 -18.52 -11.09
C ARG A 250 1.47 -19.32 -10.57
N GLY A 251 2.08 -18.86 -9.48
CA GLY A 251 3.22 -19.54 -8.83
C GLY A 251 4.54 -19.48 -9.62
N ARG A 252 4.60 -18.65 -10.68
CA ARG A 252 5.81 -18.41 -11.47
C ARG A 252 5.88 -16.93 -11.89
N THR A 253 7.03 -16.52 -12.38
CA THR A 253 7.21 -15.19 -12.97
C THR A 253 6.75 -15.19 -14.44
N ILE A 254 6.35 -14.02 -14.96
CA ILE A 254 5.96 -13.87 -16.38
C ILE A 254 7.18 -14.14 -17.27
N PHE A 255 8.29 -13.49 -16.96
CA PHE A 255 9.59 -13.70 -17.57
C PHE A 255 10.52 -14.46 -16.62
N PRO A 256 11.49 -15.23 -17.13
CA PRO A 256 12.58 -15.74 -16.28
C PRO A 256 13.40 -14.57 -15.71
N ILE A 257 13.93 -14.75 -14.49
CA ILE A 257 14.84 -13.77 -13.88
C ILE A 257 16.20 -13.84 -14.57
N ARG A 258 16.72 -12.69 -15.01
CA ARG A 258 18.01 -12.54 -15.69
C ARG A 258 19.11 -12.22 -14.67
N GLU A 259 19.56 -13.25 -13.96
CA GLU A 259 20.51 -13.15 -12.84
C GLU A 259 21.85 -12.48 -13.19
N GLU A 260 22.30 -12.68 -14.44
CA GLU A 260 23.62 -12.21 -14.92
C GLU A 260 23.63 -10.74 -15.33
N GLU A 261 22.46 -10.14 -15.61
CA GLU A 261 22.40 -8.75 -16.07
C GLU A 261 22.56 -7.74 -14.92
N ASP A 262 22.22 -8.15 -13.70
CA ASP A 262 22.30 -7.31 -12.50
C ASP A 262 21.48 -6.00 -12.63
N ALA A 263 20.41 -6.08 -13.42
CA ALA A 263 19.51 -4.98 -13.75
C ALA A 263 18.46 -4.72 -12.67
N ILE A 264 17.99 -3.47 -12.60
CA ILE A 264 16.96 -3.03 -11.66
C ILE A 264 15.72 -2.63 -12.46
N PHE A 265 14.58 -3.22 -12.12
CA PHE A 265 13.29 -2.72 -12.55
C PHE A 265 12.67 -1.83 -11.47
N VAL A 266 12.39 -0.59 -11.85
CA VAL A 266 11.83 0.46 -11.03
C VAL A 266 10.33 0.60 -11.35
N SER A 267 9.49 0.17 -10.42
CA SER A 267 8.02 0.15 -10.53
C SER A 267 7.42 1.41 -9.92
N LEU A 268 6.62 2.13 -10.72
CA LEU A 268 6.15 3.48 -10.44
C LEU A 268 4.65 3.64 -10.69
N ALA A 269 3.94 4.15 -9.68
CA ALA A 269 2.60 4.70 -9.85
C ALA A 269 2.67 6.24 -9.85
N ALA A 270 2.11 6.88 -10.87
CA ALA A 270 2.14 8.33 -11.02
C ALA A 270 0.71 8.85 -11.24
N PHE A 271 0.11 9.40 -10.18
CA PHE A 271 -1.18 10.07 -10.25
C PHE A 271 -0.99 11.58 -10.34
N ARG A 272 -1.30 12.13 -11.52
CA ARG A 272 -1.19 13.58 -11.82
C ARG A 272 0.12 14.18 -11.29
N GLU A 273 1.22 13.51 -11.62
CA GLU A 273 2.53 13.76 -11.01
C GLU A 273 3.42 14.65 -11.89
N HIS A 274 3.60 15.89 -11.46
CA HIS A 274 4.49 16.86 -12.09
C HIS A 274 5.99 16.58 -11.90
N LEU A 275 6.40 15.82 -10.88
CA LEU A 275 7.81 15.52 -10.59
C LEU A 275 8.31 14.21 -11.22
N LEU A 276 7.50 13.55 -12.05
CA LEU A 276 7.87 12.27 -12.64
C LEU A 276 9.10 12.40 -13.54
N ALA A 277 9.12 13.37 -14.45
CA ALA A 277 10.27 13.62 -15.33
C ALA A 277 11.56 13.90 -14.50
N PRO A 278 11.57 14.89 -13.58
CA PRO A 278 12.72 15.12 -12.70
C PRO A 278 13.18 13.87 -11.93
N THR A 279 12.25 13.06 -11.44
CA THR A 279 12.56 11.82 -10.72
C THR A 279 13.30 10.82 -11.60
N LEU A 280 12.83 10.59 -12.82
CA LEU A 280 13.48 9.69 -13.78
C LEU A 280 14.87 10.21 -14.19
N MET A 281 14.99 11.52 -14.42
CA MET A 281 16.26 12.15 -14.76
C MET A 281 17.26 12.03 -13.61
N SER A 282 16.84 12.27 -12.37
CA SER A 282 17.67 12.11 -11.18
C SER A 282 18.13 10.66 -10.99
N ALA A 283 17.22 9.69 -11.16
CA ALA A 283 17.56 8.27 -11.06
C ALA A 283 18.69 7.87 -12.04
N LEU A 284 18.60 8.31 -13.30
CA LEU A 284 19.59 7.98 -14.32
C LEU A 284 20.89 8.77 -14.18
N ASP A 285 20.80 10.08 -13.91
CA ASP A 285 21.98 10.95 -13.78
C ASP A 285 22.88 10.57 -12.60
N GLN A 286 22.27 10.00 -11.57
CA GLN A 286 22.96 9.62 -10.34
C GLN A 286 23.29 8.13 -10.28
N ALA A 287 22.91 7.33 -11.29
CA ALA A 287 23.25 5.92 -11.34
C ALA A 287 24.70 5.71 -11.82
N GLU A 288 25.33 4.64 -11.35
CA GLU A 288 26.59 4.16 -11.89
C GLU A 288 26.40 3.41 -13.21
N HIS A 289 25.34 2.61 -13.29
CA HIS A 289 24.98 1.82 -14.46
C HIS A 289 23.58 2.17 -14.97
N PRO A 290 23.37 3.39 -15.52
CA PRO A 290 22.05 3.81 -15.98
C PRO A 290 21.49 2.94 -17.12
N GLU A 291 22.35 2.26 -17.89
CA GLU A 291 21.98 1.27 -18.91
C GLU A 291 21.33 -0.01 -18.34
N LYS A 292 21.43 -0.22 -17.02
CA LYS A 292 20.82 -1.37 -16.32
C LYS A 292 19.50 -1.02 -15.62
N LEU A 293 18.97 0.17 -15.84
CA LEU A 293 17.75 0.66 -15.22
C LEU A 293 16.57 0.58 -16.19
N TYR A 294 15.55 -0.16 -15.77
CA TYR A 294 14.27 -0.27 -16.47
C TYR A 294 13.17 0.33 -15.60
N PHE A 295 12.26 1.09 -16.20
CA PHE A 295 11.19 1.79 -15.50
C PHE A 295 9.84 1.30 -16.03
N GLY A 296 8.98 0.83 -15.12
CA GLY A 296 7.58 0.55 -15.39
C GLY A 296 6.70 1.61 -14.74
N ALA A 297 6.06 2.46 -15.53
CA ALA A 297 5.26 3.57 -15.01
C ALA A 297 3.78 3.44 -15.38
N VAL A 298 2.92 3.69 -14.40
CA VAL A 298 1.46 3.78 -14.59
C VAL A 298 1.04 5.24 -14.46
N ILE A 299 0.66 5.84 -15.58
CA ILE A 299 0.38 7.28 -15.69
C ILE A 299 -1.11 7.53 -15.65
N GLN A 300 -1.56 8.20 -14.59
CA GLN A 300 -2.96 8.56 -14.32
C GLN A 300 -3.10 10.08 -14.35
N ASN A 301 -3.04 10.66 -15.55
CA ASN A 301 -3.11 12.10 -15.77
C ASN A 301 -4.50 12.51 -16.27
N CYS A 302 -4.86 13.77 -16.01
CA CYS A 302 -5.94 14.43 -16.71
C CYS A 302 -5.39 15.03 -18.01
N PHE A 303 -5.68 14.38 -19.13
CA PHE A 303 -5.18 14.78 -20.45
C PHE A 303 -6.05 15.81 -21.19
N GLY A 304 -7.18 16.22 -20.60
CA GLY A 304 -8.12 17.16 -21.21
C GLY A 304 -8.75 16.70 -22.53
N LEU A 305 -8.76 15.38 -22.78
CA LEU A 305 -9.27 14.81 -24.02
C LEU A 305 -10.79 14.94 -24.11
N ASN A 306 -11.33 15.03 -25.33
CA ASN A 306 -12.78 15.06 -25.60
C ASN A 306 -13.55 16.17 -24.84
N GLY A 307 -12.91 17.31 -24.58
CA GLY A 307 -13.53 18.43 -23.86
C GLY A 307 -13.58 18.26 -22.34
N THR A 308 -12.94 17.23 -21.78
CA THR A 308 -12.80 17.08 -20.33
C THR A 308 -12.02 18.25 -19.74
N VAL A 309 -12.62 18.97 -18.79
CA VAL A 309 -11.96 20.05 -18.06
C VAL A 309 -11.21 19.48 -16.87
N CYS A 310 -9.89 19.62 -16.88
CA CYS A 310 -9.06 19.24 -15.73
C CYS A 310 -9.28 20.19 -14.56
N ARG A 311 -9.13 19.68 -13.34
CA ARG A 311 -9.33 20.45 -12.10
C ARG A 311 -8.10 20.40 -11.21
N THR A 312 -7.91 21.39 -10.36
CA THR A 312 -6.93 21.34 -9.27
C THR A 312 -7.38 20.34 -8.19
N GLY A 313 -6.49 20.01 -7.26
CA GLY A 313 -6.91 19.48 -5.96
C GLY A 313 -7.54 20.57 -5.09
N LEU A 314 -7.86 20.24 -3.84
CA LEU A 314 -8.37 21.21 -2.86
C LEU A 314 -7.30 22.27 -2.52
N GLN A 315 -7.53 23.52 -2.95
CA GLN A 315 -6.67 24.67 -2.68
C GLN A 315 -7.20 25.45 -1.48
N VAL A 316 -6.34 25.78 -0.52
CA VAL A 316 -6.72 26.65 0.61
C VAL A 316 -6.84 28.09 0.11
N ILE A 317 -8.05 28.63 0.12
CA ILE A 317 -8.36 30.01 -0.34
C ILE A 317 -8.50 31.01 0.82
N GLY A 318 -8.51 30.52 2.05
CA GLY A 318 -8.63 31.37 3.24
C GLY A 318 -8.83 30.54 4.50
N LYS A 319 -9.14 31.23 5.60
CA LYS A 319 -9.61 30.62 6.84
C LYS A 319 -11.00 31.13 7.17
N ASN A 320 -11.85 30.28 7.73
CA ASN A 320 -13.14 30.71 8.25
C ASN A 320 -12.99 31.41 9.61
N ALA A 321 -14.11 31.88 10.18
CA ALA A 321 -14.11 32.61 11.45
C ALA A 321 -13.54 31.78 12.63
N GLU A 322 -13.61 30.45 12.54
CA GLU A 322 -13.06 29.50 13.51
C GLU A 322 -11.59 29.12 13.23
N GLY A 323 -10.94 29.75 12.24
CA GLY A 323 -9.54 29.50 11.87
C GLY A 323 -9.30 28.22 11.06
N LYS A 324 -10.36 27.51 10.62
CA LYS A 324 -10.28 26.33 9.75
C LYS A 324 -10.06 26.75 8.30
N ASP A 325 -9.26 25.96 7.58
CA ASP A 325 -8.94 26.22 6.18
C ASP A 325 -10.21 26.11 5.32
N GLN A 326 -10.51 27.15 4.56
CA GLN A 326 -11.51 27.13 3.49
C GLN A 326 -10.83 26.66 2.21
N VAL A 327 -11.42 25.68 1.54
CA VAL A 327 -10.84 25.08 0.34
C VAL A 327 -11.74 25.22 -0.88
N LYS A 328 -11.12 25.33 -2.06
CA LYS A 328 -11.80 25.38 -3.35
C LYS A 328 -11.05 24.53 -4.38
N MET A 329 -11.79 23.91 -5.29
CA MET A 329 -11.24 23.36 -6.54
C MET A 329 -11.48 24.34 -7.68
N SER A 330 -10.51 24.44 -8.57
CA SER A 330 -10.53 25.36 -9.72
C SER A 330 -10.26 24.59 -11.01
N ASP A 331 -10.59 25.17 -12.15
CA ASP A 331 -10.16 24.63 -13.45
C ASP A 331 -8.64 24.68 -13.55
N ALA A 332 -8.07 23.68 -14.23
CA ALA A 332 -6.65 23.54 -14.47
C ALA A 332 -6.43 23.16 -15.94
N PRO A 333 -5.27 23.51 -16.52
CA PRO A 333 -4.87 22.94 -17.80
C PRO A 333 -4.71 21.41 -17.69
N PRO A 334 -4.65 20.70 -18.83
CA PRO A 334 -4.19 19.32 -18.87
C PRO A 334 -2.85 19.16 -18.15
N ASP A 335 -2.66 18.03 -17.48
CA ASP A 335 -1.42 17.75 -16.78
C ASP A 335 -0.27 17.55 -17.77
N GLU A 336 0.92 18.01 -17.40
CA GLU A 336 2.13 17.69 -18.14
C GLU A 336 2.42 16.18 -18.05
N ASN A 337 2.64 15.55 -19.20
CA ASN A 337 2.99 14.13 -19.26
C ASN A 337 4.50 13.96 -18.97
N GLY A 338 4.85 13.60 -17.73
CA GLY A 338 6.24 13.45 -17.32
C GLY A 338 7.05 12.45 -18.17
N ILE A 339 6.45 11.39 -18.70
CA ILE A 339 7.14 10.47 -19.63
C ILE A 339 7.42 11.17 -20.96
N GLU A 340 6.48 11.94 -21.49
CA GLU A 340 6.67 12.66 -22.75
C GLU A 340 7.74 13.74 -22.60
N THR A 341 7.72 14.50 -21.50
CA THR A 341 8.76 15.48 -21.15
C THR A 341 10.14 14.81 -21.06
N PHE A 342 10.21 13.65 -20.40
CA PHE A 342 11.44 12.86 -20.31
C PHE A 342 11.92 12.37 -21.69
N CYS A 343 11.06 11.74 -22.50
CA CYS A 343 11.43 11.16 -23.79
C CYS A 343 11.73 12.22 -24.87
N LYS A 344 11.21 13.45 -24.75
CA LYS A 344 11.56 14.56 -25.66
C LYS A 344 12.94 15.15 -25.38
N ASN A 345 13.48 14.94 -24.18
CA ASN A 345 14.82 15.43 -23.84
C ASN A 345 15.89 14.60 -24.59
N PRO A 346 16.75 15.22 -25.42
CA PRO A 346 17.75 14.49 -26.22
C PRO A 346 18.70 13.60 -25.42
N LYS A 347 19.01 13.96 -24.16
CA LYS A 347 19.88 13.17 -23.28
C LYS A 347 19.25 11.81 -22.92
N TYR A 348 17.93 11.76 -22.78
CA TYR A 348 17.22 10.61 -22.23
C TYR A 348 16.38 9.85 -23.25
N LYS A 349 16.14 10.43 -24.43
CA LYS A 349 15.35 9.82 -25.51
C LYS A 349 15.76 8.36 -25.80
N GLN A 350 17.06 8.07 -25.76
CA GLN A 350 17.60 6.73 -25.98
C GLN A 350 16.99 5.65 -25.07
N TYR A 351 16.63 5.97 -23.83
CA TYR A 351 16.00 5.01 -22.90
C TYR A 351 14.56 4.67 -23.31
N CYS A 352 13.85 5.63 -23.90
CA CYS A 352 12.53 5.39 -24.46
C CYS A 352 12.62 4.56 -25.75
N ASP A 353 13.57 4.90 -26.63
CA ASP A 353 13.77 4.22 -27.92
C ASP A 353 14.28 2.77 -27.77
N SER A 354 14.87 2.42 -26.62
CA SER A 354 15.43 1.09 -26.35
C SER A 354 14.56 0.23 -25.42
N GLY A 355 13.38 0.73 -25.01
CA GLY A 355 12.45 -0.04 -24.17
C GLY A 355 12.80 -0.11 -22.69
N HIS A 356 13.72 0.76 -22.22
CA HIS A 356 13.96 0.94 -20.79
C HIS A 356 12.80 1.66 -20.10
N ILE A 357 11.97 2.39 -20.84
CA ILE A 357 10.75 3.01 -20.31
C ILE A 357 9.52 2.22 -20.82
N ARG A 358 8.79 1.60 -19.89
CA ARG A 358 7.59 0.80 -20.13
C ARG A 358 6.41 1.47 -19.45
N VAL A 359 5.32 1.71 -20.17
CA VAL A 359 4.28 2.60 -19.66
C VAL A 359 2.87 2.08 -19.94
N ILE A 360 2.00 2.21 -18.95
CA ILE A 360 0.55 2.07 -19.07
C ILE A 360 -0.08 3.43 -18.78
N TYR A 361 -0.94 3.87 -19.68
CA TYR A 361 -1.73 5.10 -19.53
C TYR A 361 -3.18 4.78 -19.20
N LEU A 362 -3.76 5.57 -18.31
CA LEU A 362 -5.20 5.61 -18.02
C LEU A 362 -5.62 7.04 -17.67
N HIS A 363 -6.92 7.31 -17.74
CA HIS A 363 -7.47 8.59 -17.30
C HIS A 363 -7.37 8.74 -15.78
N ASP A 364 -7.19 9.95 -15.27
CA ASP A 364 -7.24 10.19 -13.82
C ASP A 364 -8.59 9.79 -13.20
N THR A 365 -9.65 9.83 -14.00
CA THR A 365 -11.00 9.37 -13.62
C THR A 365 -11.10 7.86 -13.44
N ASP A 366 -10.15 7.10 -14.00
CA ASP A 366 -10.07 5.65 -13.87
C ASP A 366 -9.12 5.20 -12.75
N ALA A 367 -8.53 6.15 -12.03
CA ALA A 367 -7.60 5.86 -10.95
C ALA A 367 -8.30 5.19 -9.77
N LEU A 368 -7.84 3.99 -9.42
CA LEU A 368 -8.33 3.20 -8.30
C LEU A 368 -7.44 3.29 -7.05
N GLY A 369 -6.42 4.14 -7.07
CA GLY A 369 -5.48 4.31 -5.95
C GLY A 369 -4.15 3.58 -6.14
N PRO A 370 -3.20 3.78 -5.20
CA PRO A 370 -1.82 3.34 -5.36
C PRO A 370 -1.68 1.82 -5.40
N ALA A 371 -2.42 1.07 -4.58
CA ALA A 371 -2.32 -0.38 -4.51
C ALA A 371 -2.60 -1.03 -5.89
N THR A 372 -3.70 -0.62 -6.54
CA THR A 372 -4.07 -1.10 -7.87
C THR A 372 -3.09 -0.62 -8.95
N ALA A 373 -2.64 0.64 -8.89
CA ALA A 373 -1.64 1.13 -9.84
C ALA A 373 -0.30 0.39 -9.71
N ARG A 374 0.12 0.02 -8.49
CA ARG A 374 1.32 -0.80 -8.24
C ARG A 374 1.15 -2.24 -8.73
N TYR A 375 -0.07 -2.79 -8.67
CA TYR A 375 -0.36 -4.05 -9.36
C TYR A 375 -0.09 -3.94 -10.87
N TYR A 376 -0.63 -2.94 -11.57
CA TYR A 376 -0.37 -2.75 -13.01
C TYR A 376 1.13 -2.54 -13.29
N ALA A 377 1.81 -1.69 -12.52
CA ALA A 377 3.22 -1.37 -12.69
C ALA A 377 4.11 -2.62 -12.50
N SER A 378 3.78 -3.48 -11.52
CA SER A 378 4.53 -4.72 -11.28
C SER A 378 4.51 -5.68 -12.48
N LYS A 379 3.46 -5.66 -13.29
CA LYS A 379 3.35 -6.54 -14.47
C LYS A 379 4.20 -6.07 -15.65
N LEU A 380 4.71 -4.84 -15.62
CA LEU A 380 5.67 -4.34 -16.62
C LEU A 380 7.11 -4.81 -16.35
N TRP A 381 7.33 -5.58 -15.29
CA TRP A 381 8.60 -6.24 -15.01
C TRP A 381 8.94 -7.24 -16.11
N GLY A 382 10.18 -7.20 -16.57
CA GLY A 382 10.65 -7.87 -17.77
C GLY A 382 11.67 -8.96 -17.49
N GLY A 383 11.91 -9.39 -16.25
CA GLY A 383 12.98 -10.33 -15.94
C GLY A 383 14.17 -9.72 -15.21
N GLU A 384 14.16 -8.42 -14.91
CA GLU A 384 15.26 -7.77 -14.20
C GLU A 384 15.50 -8.40 -12.81
N LYS A 385 16.76 -8.55 -12.40
CA LYS A 385 17.16 -9.24 -11.16
C LYS A 385 16.63 -8.57 -9.90
N TYR A 386 16.65 -7.25 -9.86
CA TYR A 386 16.15 -6.47 -8.73
C TYR A 386 14.84 -5.80 -9.06
N PHE A 387 13.98 -5.72 -8.05
CA PHE A 387 12.73 -4.98 -8.10
C PHE A 387 12.77 -3.87 -7.06
N MET A 388 12.54 -2.64 -7.52
CA MET A 388 12.38 -1.47 -6.68
C MET A 388 10.96 -0.94 -6.88
N GLN A 389 10.16 -0.89 -5.82
CA GLN A 389 8.94 -0.10 -5.82
C GLN A 389 9.21 1.26 -5.20
N MET A 390 8.69 2.31 -5.84
CA MET A 390 8.84 3.65 -5.30
C MET A 390 7.71 4.61 -5.69
N ASP A 391 7.60 5.70 -4.95
CA ASP A 391 6.78 6.84 -5.33
C ASP A 391 7.44 7.64 -6.47
N SER A 392 6.65 8.44 -7.19
CA SER A 392 7.04 9.10 -8.45
C SER A 392 7.60 10.53 -8.29
N HIS A 393 7.99 10.89 -7.07
CA HIS A 393 8.49 12.23 -6.70
C HIS A 393 9.69 12.11 -5.74
N LEU A 394 10.78 11.56 -6.28
CA LEU A 394 12.00 11.26 -5.55
C LEU A 394 13.22 11.95 -6.18
N GLU A 395 14.26 12.10 -5.37
CA GLU A 395 15.59 12.54 -5.81
C GLU A 395 16.60 11.50 -5.33
N PHE A 396 17.60 11.19 -6.16
CA PHE A 396 18.54 10.12 -5.94
C PHE A 396 19.92 10.64 -5.55
N ALA A 397 20.61 9.88 -4.70
CA ALA A 397 22.00 10.10 -4.39
C ALA A 397 22.92 9.44 -5.43
N LYS A 398 24.15 9.92 -5.54
CA LYS A 398 25.16 9.35 -6.43
C LYS A 398 25.40 7.85 -6.18
N GLU A 399 25.49 7.07 -7.25
CA GLU A 399 25.69 5.60 -7.32
C GLU A 399 24.64 4.81 -6.51
N TRP A 400 23.41 5.31 -6.44
CA TRP A 400 22.36 4.68 -5.62
C TRP A 400 22.07 3.23 -6.05
N ASP A 401 22.14 2.95 -7.34
CA ASP A 401 21.83 1.68 -7.97
C ASP A 401 22.81 0.58 -7.54
N ARG A 402 24.11 0.85 -7.61
CA ARG A 402 25.14 -0.06 -7.07
C ARG A 402 24.98 -0.20 -5.57
N LYS A 403 24.83 0.91 -4.84
CA LYS A 403 24.81 0.92 -3.38
C LYS A 403 23.61 0.18 -2.80
N TYR A 404 22.41 0.28 -3.36
CA TYR A 404 21.27 -0.51 -2.87
C TYR A 404 21.39 -2.01 -3.19
N LYS A 405 21.99 -2.37 -4.33
CA LYS A 405 22.31 -3.78 -4.64
C LYS A 405 23.28 -4.37 -3.62
N GLU A 406 24.39 -3.69 -3.36
CA GLU A 406 25.36 -4.11 -2.33
C GLU A 406 24.70 -4.17 -0.95
N GLU A 407 23.90 -3.17 -0.60
CA GLU A 407 23.24 -3.08 0.70
C GLU A 407 22.27 -4.27 0.91
N VAL A 408 21.44 -4.63 -0.08
CA VAL A 408 20.49 -5.74 0.08
C VAL A 408 21.21 -7.09 0.12
N GLN A 409 22.31 -7.24 -0.61
CA GLN A 409 23.14 -8.45 -0.61
C GLN A 409 23.85 -8.69 0.74
N LEU A 410 24.09 -7.62 1.51
CA LEU A 410 24.66 -7.72 2.87
C LEU A 410 23.65 -8.14 3.95
N ALA A 411 22.34 -8.10 3.63
CA ALA A 411 21.30 -8.52 4.57
C ALA A 411 21.37 -10.04 4.82
N ARG A 412 21.19 -10.47 6.08
CA ARG A 412 21.48 -11.86 6.49
C ARG A 412 20.67 -12.93 5.75
N ASN A 413 19.46 -12.61 5.31
CA ASN A 413 18.59 -13.57 4.63
C ASN A 413 18.45 -13.33 3.11
N TYR A 414 19.37 -12.58 2.49
CA TYR A 414 19.43 -12.45 1.04
C TYR A 414 19.47 -13.84 0.38
N PRO A 415 18.70 -14.11 -0.71
CA PRO A 415 17.92 -13.16 -1.52
C PRO A 415 16.52 -12.81 -1.00
N LYS A 416 16.03 -13.44 0.08
CA LYS A 416 14.71 -13.12 0.68
C LYS A 416 14.77 -11.87 1.59
N ALA A 417 15.53 -10.87 1.19
CA ALA A 417 15.70 -9.61 1.93
C ALA A 417 15.02 -8.45 1.21
N ILE A 418 14.40 -7.57 1.99
CA ILE A 418 13.76 -6.33 1.51
C ILE A 418 14.39 -5.16 2.24
N LEU A 419 14.99 -4.20 1.52
CA LEU A 419 15.31 -2.90 2.08
C LEU A 419 14.06 -2.02 2.00
N SER A 420 13.65 -1.39 3.10
CA SER A 420 12.54 -0.45 3.10
C SER A 420 12.70 0.60 4.19
N ALA A 421 12.19 1.80 3.94
CA ALA A 421 12.15 2.91 4.88
C ALA A 421 11.23 4.00 4.35
N TYR A 422 10.81 4.93 5.22
CA TYR A 422 10.40 6.25 4.76
C TYR A 422 11.66 7.07 4.42
N PRO A 423 11.83 7.54 3.17
CA PRO A 423 12.95 8.39 2.81
C PRO A 423 12.91 9.75 3.53
N PRO A 424 14.04 10.45 3.73
CA PRO A 424 14.03 11.82 4.24
C PRO A 424 13.36 12.80 3.26
N GLY A 425 12.83 13.93 3.76
CA GLY A 425 12.17 14.93 2.94
C GLY A 425 13.13 15.84 2.15
N PHE A 426 12.78 16.23 0.92
CA PHE A 426 13.57 17.19 0.10
C PHE A 426 13.93 18.48 0.86
N SER A 427 12.96 19.02 1.60
CA SER A 427 13.10 20.25 2.38
C SER A 427 14.18 20.19 3.47
N GLU A 428 14.68 19.01 3.79
CA GLU A 428 15.77 18.81 4.76
C GLU A 428 17.15 19.12 4.15
N PHE A 429 17.24 19.34 2.83
CA PHE A 429 18.49 19.52 2.10
C PHE A 429 18.56 20.88 1.39
N ASN A 430 19.75 21.50 1.41
CA ASN A 430 20.04 22.73 0.66
C ASN A 430 20.68 22.36 -0.68
N GLY A 431 19.90 22.32 -1.76
CA GLY A 431 20.35 21.91 -3.09
C GLY A 431 20.10 20.43 -3.36
N GLN A 432 20.86 19.83 -4.28
CA GLN A 432 20.65 18.43 -4.69
C GLN A 432 20.95 17.46 -3.55
N PHE A 433 20.09 16.46 -3.38
CA PHE A 433 20.25 15.42 -2.37
C PHE A 433 21.52 14.60 -2.60
N GLN A 434 22.39 14.54 -1.59
CA GLN A 434 23.68 13.86 -1.67
C GLN A 434 23.67 12.43 -1.08
N GLY A 435 22.58 12.02 -0.43
CA GLY A 435 22.51 10.75 0.29
C GLY A 435 23.24 10.75 1.63
N GLY A 436 23.21 9.59 2.29
CA GLY A 436 24.07 9.31 3.44
C GLY A 436 23.47 9.61 4.82
N SER A 437 22.27 10.19 4.89
CA SER A 437 21.50 10.21 6.13
C SER A 437 21.19 8.77 6.58
N PRO A 438 21.21 8.46 7.88
CA PRO A 438 20.77 7.15 8.38
C PRO A 438 19.37 6.78 7.88
N GLY A 439 19.16 5.51 7.51
CA GLY A 439 17.83 5.04 7.09
C GLY A 439 16.82 5.07 8.23
N GLY A 440 15.59 5.49 7.94
CA GLY A 440 14.50 5.49 8.91
C GLY A 440 14.06 4.07 9.27
N ARG A 441 13.83 3.82 10.57
CA ARG A 441 13.41 2.48 11.05
C ARG A 441 11.91 2.42 11.30
N LEU A 442 11.21 1.55 10.58
CA LEU A 442 9.76 1.34 10.74
C LEU A 442 9.51 0.35 11.88
N CYS A 443 9.49 0.87 13.11
CA CYS A 443 9.50 0.09 14.35
C CYS A 443 8.31 0.37 15.27
N THR A 444 7.32 1.12 14.81
CA THR A 444 6.09 1.39 15.56
C THR A 444 4.88 1.38 14.64
N CYS A 445 3.71 1.19 15.25
CA CYS A 445 2.43 1.33 14.59
C CYS A 445 1.39 1.90 15.54
N GLU A 446 0.22 2.25 15.02
CA GLU A 446 -0.97 2.59 15.79
C GLU A 446 -2.23 2.18 15.01
N PHE A 447 -3.35 1.97 15.70
CA PHE A 447 -4.65 1.81 15.06
C PHE A 447 -5.24 3.20 14.84
N SER A 448 -5.60 3.51 13.60
CA SER A 448 -6.11 4.84 13.26
C SER A 448 -7.33 5.20 14.09
N GLN A 449 -7.31 6.39 14.70
CA GLN A 449 -8.46 6.95 15.41
C GLN A 449 -9.37 7.77 14.46
N ASN A 450 -9.01 7.87 13.18
CA ASN A 450 -9.79 8.57 12.18
C ASN A 450 -10.81 7.61 11.55
N GLY A 451 -12.11 7.90 11.73
CA GLY A 451 -13.19 7.08 11.17
C GLY A 451 -13.12 6.90 9.65
N VAL A 452 -12.53 7.85 8.91
CA VAL A 452 -12.31 7.75 7.44
C VAL A 452 -11.41 6.58 7.07
N GLU A 453 -10.49 6.21 7.96
CA GLU A 453 -9.50 5.16 7.75
C GLU A 453 -9.94 3.82 8.34
N ASN A 454 -11.15 3.77 8.90
CA ASN A 454 -11.78 2.56 9.41
C ASN A 454 -10.92 1.79 10.44
N HIS A 455 -10.17 2.48 11.29
CA HIS A 455 -9.30 1.87 12.31
C HIS A 455 -8.22 0.92 11.75
N ILE A 456 -7.80 1.12 10.50
CA ILE A 456 -6.67 0.38 9.93
C ILE A 456 -5.36 0.72 10.65
N ILE A 457 -4.42 -0.22 10.70
CA ILE A 457 -3.07 -0.01 11.24
C ILE A 457 -2.31 1.02 10.38
N ARG A 458 -1.75 2.01 11.06
CA ARG A 458 -0.79 3.01 10.57
C ARG A 458 0.61 2.60 11.01
N ILE A 459 1.54 2.52 10.06
CA ILE A 459 2.95 2.26 10.32
C ILE A 459 3.65 3.60 10.55
N ASN A 460 4.60 3.61 11.47
CA ASN A 460 5.34 4.80 11.85
C ASN A 460 6.84 4.51 11.92
N GLN A 461 7.63 5.52 11.56
CA GLN A 461 9.05 5.51 11.83
C GLN A 461 9.31 5.78 13.31
N PHE A 462 10.25 5.03 13.89
CA PHE A 462 10.79 5.31 15.20
C PHE A 462 12.29 5.01 15.23
N GLY A 463 13.09 6.08 15.26
CA GLY A 463 14.54 6.00 15.22
C GLY A 463 15.11 5.86 13.81
N ASN A 464 16.43 5.74 13.75
CA ASN A 464 17.20 5.58 12.53
C ASN A 464 18.22 4.45 12.71
N THR A 465 18.70 3.89 11.60
CA THR A 465 19.74 2.86 11.62
C THR A 465 20.99 3.37 12.36
N PRO A 466 21.59 2.55 13.26
CA PRO A 466 22.83 2.93 13.95
C PRO A 466 23.94 3.27 12.96
N LYS A 467 24.75 4.29 13.29
CA LYS A 467 25.82 4.78 12.40
C LYS A 467 26.95 3.77 12.21
N ASP A 468 27.15 2.93 13.21
CA ASP A 468 28.15 1.87 13.31
C ASP A 468 27.62 0.50 12.83
N ALA A 469 26.40 0.43 12.28
CA ALA A 469 25.85 -0.81 11.76
C ALA A 469 26.71 -1.33 10.59
N GLU A 470 27.26 -2.54 10.74
CA GLU A 470 28.08 -3.18 9.72
C GLU A 470 27.26 -3.72 8.54
N ARG A 471 25.97 -3.97 8.75
CA ARG A 471 25.01 -4.48 7.75
C ARG A 471 23.60 -3.93 8.01
N PRO A 472 22.66 -4.05 7.06
CA PRO A 472 21.26 -3.71 7.31
C PRO A 472 20.69 -4.51 8.49
N THR A 473 19.84 -3.90 9.29
CA THR A 473 19.21 -4.54 10.47
C THR A 473 17.71 -4.54 10.31
N GLN A 474 17.06 -5.57 10.85
CA GLN A 474 15.66 -5.83 10.59
C GLN A 474 14.75 -4.74 11.13
N ILE A 475 13.67 -4.47 10.40
CA ILE A 475 12.52 -3.67 10.79
C ILE A 475 11.24 -4.48 10.63
N ALA A 476 10.14 -4.00 11.19
CA ALA A 476 8.88 -4.75 11.22
C ALA A 476 8.07 -4.61 9.92
N PHE A 477 8.20 -3.47 9.23
CA PHE A 477 7.24 -3.07 8.21
C PHE A 477 7.89 -2.64 6.90
N ILE A 478 7.17 -2.86 5.80
CA ILE A 478 7.45 -2.31 4.47
C ILE A 478 6.73 -0.96 4.35
N ALA A 479 7.47 0.09 3.99
CA ALA A 479 6.90 1.31 3.44
C ALA A 479 6.57 1.07 1.97
N ALA A 480 5.32 1.24 1.56
CA ALA A 480 4.93 0.93 0.19
C ALA A 480 5.43 1.98 -0.82
N GLY A 481 5.79 3.19 -0.35
CA GLY A 481 6.43 4.24 -1.16
C GLY A 481 7.91 4.03 -1.43
N PHE A 482 8.57 3.06 -0.77
CA PHE A 482 9.93 2.61 -1.11
C PHE A 482 10.22 1.22 -0.55
N PHE A 483 10.51 0.28 -1.44
CA PHE A 483 11.28 -0.91 -1.09
C PHE A 483 12.13 -1.43 -2.25
N PHE A 484 13.23 -2.11 -1.91
CA PHE A 484 14.19 -2.71 -2.84
C PHE A 484 14.44 -4.16 -2.46
N ALA A 485 14.27 -5.09 -3.41
CA ALA A 485 14.40 -6.52 -3.17
C ALA A 485 14.88 -7.28 -4.41
N HIS A 486 15.27 -8.55 -4.23
CA HIS A 486 15.39 -9.48 -5.35
C HIS A 486 14.02 -9.70 -6.00
N SER A 487 13.95 -9.78 -7.34
CA SER A 487 12.68 -9.81 -8.07
C SER A 487 11.87 -11.10 -7.90
N SER A 488 12.46 -12.14 -7.30
CA SER A 488 11.70 -13.31 -6.81
C SER A 488 10.58 -12.92 -5.85
N PHE A 489 10.65 -11.73 -5.23
CA PHE A 489 9.56 -11.13 -4.45
C PHE A 489 8.23 -11.10 -5.21
N LEU A 490 8.25 -10.81 -6.52
CA LEU A 490 7.04 -10.70 -7.33
C LEU A 490 6.27 -12.02 -7.46
N LYS A 491 6.97 -13.15 -7.36
CA LYS A 491 6.37 -14.49 -7.34
C LYS A 491 5.81 -14.82 -5.95
N ASP A 492 6.59 -14.55 -4.91
CA ASP A 492 6.26 -14.93 -3.54
C ASP A 492 5.16 -14.03 -2.95
N VAL A 493 5.15 -12.75 -3.32
CA VAL A 493 4.27 -11.70 -2.78
C VAL A 493 3.67 -10.89 -3.95
N PRO A 494 2.84 -11.51 -4.82
CA PRO A 494 2.23 -10.80 -5.95
C PRO A 494 1.31 -9.68 -5.46
N PHE A 495 1.28 -8.55 -6.15
CA PHE A 495 0.34 -7.46 -5.83
C PHE A 495 -1.11 -7.92 -6.00
N ASP A 496 -2.00 -7.43 -5.15
CA ASP A 496 -3.40 -7.85 -5.12
C ASP A 496 -4.27 -6.87 -5.94
N PRO A 497 -4.93 -7.33 -7.03
CA PRO A 497 -5.80 -6.47 -7.84
C PRO A 497 -7.15 -6.17 -7.17
N TYR A 498 -7.48 -6.84 -6.06
CA TYR A 498 -8.75 -6.71 -5.33
C TYR A 498 -8.68 -5.75 -4.14
N VAL A 499 -7.77 -4.77 -4.19
CA VAL A 499 -7.62 -3.71 -3.17
C VAL A 499 -7.84 -2.28 -3.74
N PRO A 500 -8.87 -2.04 -4.57
CA PRO A 500 -9.15 -0.70 -5.10
C PRO A 500 -9.59 0.28 -4.01
N TRP A 501 -9.42 1.57 -4.28
CA TRP A 501 -9.74 2.72 -3.43
C TRP A 501 -8.97 2.80 -2.10
N CYS A 502 -8.07 1.85 -1.84
CA CYS A 502 -7.22 1.81 -0.67
C CYS A 502 -5.93 2.61 -0.88
N PHE A 503 -5.71 3.57 0.03
CA PHE A 503 -4.41 4.22 0.22
C PHE A 503 -3.72 3.72 1.50
N MET A 504 -4.50 3.53 2.56
CA MET A 504 -4.03 3.01 3.84
C MET A 504 -4.31 1.51 3.94
N GLY A 505 -3.43 0.79 4.63
CA GLY A 505 -3.52 -0.65 4.87
C GLY A 505 -2.66 -1.53 3.95
N GLU A 506 -2.28 -1.03 2.77
CA GLU A 506 -1.42 -1.79 1.85
C GLU A 506 -0.05 -2.12 2.45
N GLU A 507 0.50 -1.22 3.29
CA GLU A 507 1.81 -1.40 3.91
C GLU A 507 1.82 -2.57 4.90
N ILE A 508 0.80 -2.67 5.77
CA ILE A 508 0.67 -3.80 6.71
C ILE A 508 0.35 -5.09 5.97
N ALA A 509 -0.47 -5.04 4.91
CA ALA A 509 -0.75 -6.20 4.06
C ALA A 509 0.52 -6.73 3.40
N LEU A 510 1.34 -5.87 2.79
CA LEU A 510 2.62 -6.25 2.19
C LEU A 510 3.58 -6.82 3.23
N SER A 511 3.67 -6.19 4.41
CA SER A 511 4.58 -6.62 5.49
C SER A 511 4.27 -8.03 5.99
N ILE A 512 2.99 -8.31 6.26
CA ILE A 512 2.54 -9.63 6.74
C ILE A 512 2.72 -10.69 5.63
N ARG A 513 2.40 -10.36 4.38
CA ARG A 513 2.55 -11.30 3.26
C ARG A 513 4.02 -11.61 2.97
N ALA A 514 4.90 -10.61 3.04
CA ALA A 514 6.35 -10.82 2.97
C ALA A 514 6.83 -11.73 4.10
N TRP A 515 6.44 -11.43 5.35
CA TRP A 515 6.80 -12.25 6.50
C TRP A 515 6.38 -13.72 6.33
N THR A 516 5.11 -13.95 6.02
CA THR A 516 4.53 -15.30 5.90
C THR A 516 5.09 -16.08 4.70
N ASN A 517 5.77 -15.42 3.76
CA ASN A 517 6.52 -16.03 2.65
C ASN A 517 8.06 -16.11 2.90
N GLY A 518 8.50 -15.87 4.14
CA GLY A 518 9.90 -16.04 4.54
C GLY A 518 10.81 -14.84 4.25
N TRP A 519 10.26 -13.68 3.87
CA TRP A 519 11.02 -12.46 3.63
C TRP A 519 11.27 -11.67 4.91
N ASN A 520 12.49 -11.18 5.11
CA ASN A 520 12.80 -10.25 6.20
C ASN A 520 12.94 -8.85 5.63
N ILE A 521 12.55 -7.87 6.44
CA ILE A 521 12.54 -6.47 6.05
C ILE A 521 13.63 -5.77 6.86
N TYR A 522 14.42 -4.93 6.21
CA TYR A 522 15.57 -4.26 6.79
C TYR A 522 15.50 -2.77 6.50
N ALA A 523 15.90 -1.95 7.48
CA ALA A 523 16.21 -0.57 7.20
C ALA A 523 17.57 -0.50 6.48
N PRO A 524 17.70 0.26 5.39
CA PRO A 524 19.01 0.53 4.81
C PRO A 524 19.86 1.30 5.84
N ARG A 525 21.19 1.10 5.82
CA ARG A 525 22.10 1.86 6.67
C ARG A 525 22.13 3.34 6.31
N LYS A 526 21.97 3.64 5.02
CA LYS A 526 21.93 4.99 4.47
C LYS A 526 20.75 5.16 3.53
N SER A 527 20.07 6.29 3.60
CA SER A 527 19.12 6.71 2.59
C SER A 527 19.87 7.19 1.35
N LEU A 528 19.51 6.63 0.20
CA LEU A 528 20.06 6.98 -1.12
C LEU A 528 18.99 7.56 -2.05
N ILE A 529 17.78 7.73 -1.50
CA ILE A 529 16.71 8.53 -2.09
C ILE A 529 16.20 9.52 -1.04
N ALA A 530 15.68 10.64 -1.51
CA ALA A 530 14.86 11.57 -0.74
C ALA A 530 13.48 11.68 -1.38
N HIS A 531 12.49 12.13 -0.62
CA HIS A 531 11.09 12.15 -1.02
C HIS A 531 10.50 13.56 -0.91
N GLN A 532 9.74 13.99 -1.91
CA GLN A 532 8.94 15.22 -1.80
C GLN A 532 7.66 14.94 -1.00
N TYR A 533 7.73 15.09 0.33
CA TYR A 533 6.52 15.07 1.13
C TYR A 533 5.66 16.28 0.78
N ARG A 534 4.44 16.02 0.29
CA ARG A 534 3.49 17.06 -0.09
C ARG A 534 2.79 17.58 1.16
N PRO A 535 3.00 18.83 1.63
CA PRO A 535 2.09 19.41 2.60
C PRO A 535 0.70 19.45 1.97
N GLY A 536 -0.34 19.15 2.76
CA GLY A 536 -1.74 19.12 2.29
C GLY A 536 -2.30 20.44 1.73
N ARG A 537 -1.44 21.45 1.56
CA ARG A 537 -1.73 22.83 1.12
C ARG A 537 -1.22 23.16 -0.29
N LEU A 538 -0.56 22.23 -0.98
CA LEU A 538 -0.06 22.48 -2.34
C LEU A 538 -1.16 22.50 -3.42
N GLY A 539 -2.42 22.17 -3.08
CA GLY A 539 -3.51 22.14 -4.06
C GLY A 539 -3.37 21.07 -5.13
N LEU A 540 -2.49 20.08 -4.89
CA LEU A 540 -2.26 18.98 -5.81
C LEU A 540 -3.41 17.97 -5.74
N PRO A 541 -3.90 17.48 -6.89
CA PRO A 541 -4.99 16.51 -6.94
C PRO A 541 -4.64 15.22 -6.20
N LYS A 542 -5.63 14.66 -5.51
CA LYS A 542 -5.58 13.31 -4.94
C LYS A 542 -6.58 12.41 -5.66
N PHE A 543 -6.25 11.14 -5.86
CA PHE A 543 -7.10 10.24 -6.65
C PHE A 543 -8.52 10.10 -6.07
N TRP A 544 -8.65 10.09 -4.74
CA TRP A 544 -9.94 10.00 -4.07
C TRP A 544 -10.83 11.23 -4.31
N GLU A 545 -10.26 12.37 -4.67
CA GLU A 545 -11.01 13.56 -5.09
C GLU A 545 -11.62 13.35 -6.49
N SER A 546 -10.89 12.70 -7.41
CA SER A 546 -11.39 12.35 -8.75
C SER A 546 -12.55 11.34 -8.67
N VAL A 547 -12.40 10.26 -7.90
CA VAL A 547 -13.45 9.24 -7.73
C VAL A 547 -14.82 9.84 -7.36
N GLY A 548 -14.84 10.76 -6.38
CA GLY A 548 -16.08 11.38 -5.95
C GLY A 548 -16.60 12.42 -6.94
N ARG A 549 -15.71 13.20 -7.55
CA ARG A 549 -16.07 14.26 -8.50
C ARG A 549 -16.69 13.68 -9.77
N ASP A 550 -16.05 12.67 -10.34
CA ASP A 550 -16.43 12.15 -11.67
C ASP A 550 -17.74 11.36 -11.61
N ALA A 551 -18.05 10.75 -10.45
CA ALA A 551 -19.34 10.13 -10.18
C ALA A 551 -20.43 11.11 -9.71
N GLY A 552 -20.11 12.40 -9.52
CA GLY A 552 -21.02 13.38 -8.92
C GLY A 552 -21.41 13.07 -7.46
N ARG A 553 -20.56 12.33 -6.75
CA ARG A 553 -20.81 11.78 -5.41
C ARG A 553 -19.67 12.14 -4.45
N PRO A 554 -19.79 13.23 -3.67
CA PRO A 554 -18.77 13.61 -2.70
C PRO A 554 -18.42 12.47 -1.73
N ALA A 555 -17.13 12.31 -1.44
CA ALA A 555 -16.57 11.28 -0.55
C ALA A 555 -16.84 9.82 -0.97
N LEU A 556 -17.19 9.55 -2.24
CA LEU A 556 -17.43 8.20 -2.74
C LEU A 556 -16.24 7.26 -2.46
N ASN A 557 -15.00 7.72 -2.64
CA ASN A 557 -13.83 6.88 -2.34
C ASN A 557 -13.84 6.35 -0.90
N THR A 558 -14.06 7.21 0.09
CA THR A 558 -14.12 6.81 1.50
C THR A 558 -15.23 5.80 1.75
N LYS A 559 -16.37 5.98 1.08
CA LYS A 559 -17.51 5.08 1.17
C LYS A 559 -17.23 3.71 0.55
N LEU A 560 -16.53 3.65 -0.59
CA LEU A 560 -16.12 2.38 -1.21
C LEU A 560 -15.02 1.70 -0.38
N GLN A 561 -14.03 2.47 0.07
CA GLN A 561 -12.90 1.98 0.85
C GLN A 561 -13.33 1.28 2.13
N LYS A 562 -14.41 1.73 2.79
CA LYS A 562 -14.90 1.13 4.04
C LYS A 562 -15.23 -0.37 3.90
N HIS A 563 -15.66 -0.79 2.70
CA HIS A 563 -15.96 -2.18 2.39
C HIS A 563 -14.69 -2.92 1.97
N VAL A 564 -13.92 -2.35 1.04
CA VAL A 564 -12.73 -3.03 0.49
C VAL A 564 -11.63 -3.24 1.54
N ILE A 565 -11.48 -2.31 2.49
CA ILE A 565 -10.46 -2.42 3.55
C ILE A 565 -10.67 -3.65 4.44
N ARG A 566 -11.90 -4.20 4.49
CA ARG A 566 -12.23 -5.43 5.23
C ARG A 566 -11.41 -6.63 4.74
N ARG A 567 -11.03 -6.66 3.45
CA ARG A 567 -10.10 -7.67 2.91
C ARG A 567 -8.74 -7.65 3.61
N ILE A 568 -8.18 -6.45 3.85
CA ILE A 568 -6.91 -6.28 4.56
C ILE A 568 -7.09 -6.59 6.04
N LYS A 569 -8.18 -6.10 6.65
CA LYS A 569 -8.46 -6.37 8.06
C LYS A 569 -8.64 -7.86 8.35
N HIS A 570 -9.33 -8.58 7.47
CA HIS A 570 -9.42 -10.03 7.51
C HIS A 570 -8.04 -10.69 7.47
N MET A 571 -7.15 -10.24 6.58
CA MET A 571 -5.77 -10.71 6.47
C MET A 571 -4.93 -10.47 7.74
N VAL A 572 -5.13 -9.33 8.39
CA VAL A 572 -4.44 -8.98 9.65
C VAL A 572 -5.02 -9.75 10.85
N GLY A 573 -6.25 -10.26 10.74
CA GLY A 573 -6.94 -11.00 11.81
C GLY A 573 -7.81 -10.14 12.71
N TYR A 574 -8.37 -9.04 12.19
CA TYR A 574 -9.36 -8.22 12.91
C TYR A 574 -10.59 -9.06 13.29
N THR A 575 -10.99 -8.95 14.56
CA THR A 575 -12.08 -9.78 15.12
C THR A 575 -13.46 -9.41 14.58
N ASP A 576 -13.61 -8.19 14.05
CA ASP A 576 -14.80 -7.65 13.40
C ASP A 576 -14.86 -7.94 11.88
N ASP A 577 -13.81 -8.54 11.32
CA ASP A 577 -13.67 -8.83 9.89
C ASP A 577 -13.35 -10.32 9.65
N THR A 578 -14.12 -11.21 10.31
CA THR A 578 -14.13 -12.63 9.95
C THR A 578 -14.92 -12.85 8.65
N PRO A 579 -14.68 -13.93 7.89
CA PRO A 579 -15.42 -14.21 6.67
C PRO A 579 -16.94 -14.26 6.89
N GLU A 580 -17.38 -14.81 8.02
CA GLU A 580 -18.81 -14.92 8.38
C GLU A 580 -19.44 -13.55 8.61
N LEU A 581 -18.72 -12.62 9.24
CA LEU A 581 -19.20 -11.26 9.48
C LEU A 581 -19.19 -10.43 8.20
N ILE A 582 -18.15 -10.56 7.38
CA ILE A 582 -18.06 -9.91 6.06
C ILE A 582 -19.23 -10.34 5.18
N GLU A 583 -19.49 -11.66 5.10
CA GLU A 583 -20.62 -12.20 4.34
C GLU A 583 -21.96 -11.70 4.89
N LYS A 584 -22.16 -11.77 6.21
CA LYS A 584 -23.38 -11.33 6.88
C LYS A 584 -23.73 -9.86 6.59
N ASP A 585 -22.72 -9.01 6.50
CA ASP A 585 -22.89 -7.58 6.25
C ASP A 585 -23.08 -7.25 4.75
N GLY A 586 -23.05 -8.26 3.87
CA GLY A 586 -23.20 -8.10 2.43
C GLY A 586 -21.91 -7.76 1.69
N ASP A 587 -20.76 -7.85 2.36
CA ASP A 587 -19.45 -7.49 1.80
C ASP A 587 -18.68 -8.70 1.25
N GLY A 588 -19.29 -9.89 1.20
CA GLY A 588 -18.65 -11.16 0.82
C GLY A 588 -17.79 -11.11 -0.45
N VAL A 589 -18.18 -10.29 -1.44
CA VAL A 589 -17.42 -10.09 -2.68
C VAL A 589 -15.98 -9.63 -2.46
N VAL A 590 -15.66 -8.93 -1.36
CA VAL A 590 -14.30 -8.45 -1.08
C VAL A 590 -13.31 -9.60 -0.82
N LEU A 591 -13.81 -10.80 -0.57
CA LEU A 591 -13.02 -12.04 -0.40
C LEU A 591 -12.85 -12.83 -1.71
N THR A 592 -13.19 -12.26 -2.86
CA THR A 592 -12.92 -12.86 -4.18
C THR A 592 -11.43 -13.20 -4.34
N ASP A 593 -11.13 -14.42 -4.80
CA ASP A 593 -9.80 -14.97 -5.04
C ASP A 593 -8.80 -14.73 -3.89
N TYR A 594 -9.32 -14.63 -2.65
CA TYR A 594 -8.54 -14.20 -1.50
C TYR A 594 -7.34 -15.11 -1.23
N GLU A 595 -7.50 -16.41 -1.38
CA GLU A 595 -6.47 -17.42 -1.16
C GLU A 595 -5.20 -17.23 -2.02
N HIS A 596 -5.32 -16.56 -3.18
CA HIS A 596 -4.19 -16.30 -4.07
C HIS A 596 -3.37 -15.06 -3.68
N TYR A 597 -3.94 -14.18 -2.87
CA TYR A 597 -3.32 -12.92 -2.45
C TYR A 597 -3.25 -12.80 -0.91
N SER A 598 -3.50 -13.90 -0.21
CA SER A 598 -3.44 -13.99 1.25
C SER A 598 -2.01 -14.30 1.73
N LEU A 599 -1.93 -14.91 2.92
CA LEU A 599 -0.73 -15.26 3.65
C LEU A 599 0.04 -16.41 2.99
N GLY A 600 1.36 -16.40 3.14
CA GLY A 600 2.21 -17.55 2.87
C GLY A 600 2.20 -18.58 3.99
N ASN A 601 2.95 -19.67 3.79
CA ASN A 601 2.99 -20.81 4.72
C ASN A 601 4.35 -21.02 5.39
N GLU A 602 5.34 -20.15 5.16
CA GLU A 602 6.70 -20.29 5.70
C GLU A 602 6.78 -19.89 7.18
N ARG A 603 6.00 -18.89 7.59
CA ARG A 603 5.89 -18.40 8.98
C ARG A 603 4.46 -18.01 9.28
N SER A 604 4.04 -18.13 10.54
CA SER A 604 2.67 -17.84 10.93
C SER A 604 2.41 -16.33 11.09
N LEU A 605 1.16 -15.91 10.87
CA LEU A 605 0.67 -14.59 11.23
C LEU A 605 0.80 -14.34 12.74
N GLN A 606 0.55 -15.36 13.57
CA GLN A 606 0.63 -15.22 15.02
C GLN A 606 2.04 -14.88 15.50
N ASP A 607 3.07 -15.48 14.89
CA ASP A 607 4.46 -15.13 15.17
C ASP A 607 4.78 -13.70 14.74
N TYR A 608 4.23 -13.24 13.63
CA TYR A 608 4.37 -11.84 13.20
C TYR A 608 3.74 -10.88 14.20
N LEU A 609 2.47 -11.10 14.58
CA LEU A 609 1.76 -10.24 15.54
C LEU A 609 2.47 -10.22 16.90
N LYS A 610 2.99 -11.37 17.35
CA LYS A 610 3.80 -11.48 18.57
C LYS A 610 5.13 -10.72 18.46
N LEU A 611 5.86 -10.90 17.36
CA LEU A 611 7.14 -10.22 17.12
C LEU A 611 6.97 -8.70 17.05
N THR A 612 5.91 -8.24 16.39
CA THR A 612 5.60 -6.83 16.20
C THR A 612 4.81 -6.21 17.35
N LYS A 613 4.43 -7.04 18.33
CA LYS A 613 3.59 -6.67 19.48
C LYS A 613 2.31 -5.94 19.06
N ILE A 614 1.68 -6.40 17.99
CA ILE A 614 0.38 -5.94 17.51
C ILE A 614 -0.68 -6.79 18.20
N ASP A 615 -1.50 -6.15 19.02
CA ASP A 615 -2.66 -6.73 19.66
C ASP A 615 -3.90 -6.29 18.89
N VAL A 616 -4.34 -7.13 17.97
CA VAL A 616 -5.50 -6.86 17.11
C VAL A 616 -6.81 -6.88 17.90
N ILE A 617 -6.90 -7.69 18.95
CA ILE A 617 -8.10 -7.82 19.79
C ILE A 617 -8.36 -6.51 20.54
N ASN A 618 -7.32 -5.97 21.18
CA ASN A 618 -7.44 -4.71 21.92
C ASN A 618 -7.11 -3.48 21.06
N GLN A 619 -6.83 -3.67 19.76
CA GLN A 619 -6.41 -2.64 18.80
C GLN A 619 -5.28 -1.75 19.34
N LYS A 620 -4.20 -2.39 19.80
CA LYS A 620 -3.02 -1.71 20.35
C LYS A 620 -1.74 -2.16 19.66
N CYS A 621 -0.86 -1.22 19.39
CA CYS A 621 0.52 -1.48 19.01
C CYS A 621 1.43 -1.16 20.19
N GLN A 622 2.29 -2.10 20.58
CA GLN A 622 3.27 -1.87 21.64
C GLN A 622 4.67 -1.62 21.08
N ARG A 623 5.57 -1.17 21.95
CA ARG A 623 6.94 -0.82 21.62
C ARG A 623 7.78 -2.04 21.22
N MET A 624 8.43 -2.02 20.05
CA MET A 624 9.26 -3.13 19.55
C MET A 624 10.76 -2.91 19.86
N ASP A 625 11.20 -3.26 21.07
CA ASP A 625 12.58 -3.00 21.53
C ASP A 625 13.66 -3.56 20.59
N TRP A 626 13.45 -4.74 20.02
CA TRP A 626 14.41 -5.37 19.10
C TRP A 626 14.60 -4.55 17.82
N CYS A 627 13.51 -3.96 17.33
CA CYS A 627 13.50 -3.16 16.11
C CYS A 627 14.16 -1.83 16.40
N GLU A 628 13.80 -1.15 17.48
CA GLU A 628 14.36 0.18 17.79
C GLU A 628 15.86 0.14 18.09
N LYS A 629 16.30 -0.90 18.81
CA LYS A 629 17.70 -1.09 19.19
C LYS A 629 18.53 -1.78 18.11
N ALA A 630 17.92 -2.11 16.96
CA ALA A 630 18.56 -2.78 15.84
C ALA A 630 19.27 -4.09 16.25
N THR A 631 18.64 -4.89 17.11
CA THR A 631 19.27 -6.10 17.70
C THR A 631 19.11 -7.33 16.81
N LEU A 632 18.23 -7.29 15.80
CA LEU A 632 18.09 -8.35 14.81
C LEU A 632 18.75 -7.91 13.50
N GLU A 633 19.69 -8.72 13.05
CA GLU A 633 20.42 -8.54 11.80
C GLU A 633 19.86 -9.37 10.65
#